data_AF-A0A949I9V2-F1
#
_entry.id   AF-A0A949I9V2-F1
#
_cell.length_a   1.000
_cell.length_b   1.000
_cell.length_c   1.000
_cell.angle_alpha   90.00
_cell.angle_beta   90.00
_cell.angle_gamma   90.00
#
_symmetry.space_group_name_H-M   'P 1'
#
loop_
_entity.id
_entity.type
_entity.pdbx_description
1 polymer ?
#
loop_
_entity_poly.entity_id
_entity_poly.type
_entity_poly.pdbx_seq_one_letter_code
_entity_poly.pdbx_strand_id
1 'polypeptide(L)' 'MAGSVRKKFVTCLAGLSLALGVTLVARADEYSDVSRLVRTGQLAEALTLADKFLATKPKDAQMRFLKGVVLTEQHKPAE' A
#
# COMPACT_ATOMS: atom_id res chain seq x y z
N MET A 1 -12.11 12.23 -39.28
CA MET A 1 -11.79 11.43 -38.08
C MET A 1 -11.72 12.35 -36.86
N ALA A 2 -12.67 12.21 -35.93
CA ALA A 2 -12.64 12.77 -34.57
C ALA A 2 -11.36 12.31 -33.81
N GLY A 3 -10.82 12.91 -32.75
CA GLY A 3 -11.25 13.93 -31.80
C GLY A 3 -10.66 13.59 -30.42
N SER A 4 -9.73 14.41 -29.90
CA SER A 4 -9.42 14.66 -28.46
C SER A 4 -8.10 15.45 -28.38
N VAL A 5 -8.03 16.77 -28.58
CA VAL A 5 -8.73 17.89 -27.93
C VAL A 5 -8.34 18.08 -26.46
N ARG A 6 -7.34 18.96 -26.29
CA ARG A 6 -7.31 20.10 -25.36
C ARG A 6 -7.42 19.75 -23.87
N LYS A 7 -6.31 19.95 -23.13
CA LYS A 7 -6.18 20.29 -21.68
C LYS A 7 -5.07 19.42 -21.05
N LYS A 8 -3.95 19.91 -20.53
CA LYS A 8 -3.44 21.24 -20.23
C LYS A 8 -1.91 21.06 -20.19
N PHE A 9 -1.12 21.51 -21.15
CA PHE A 9 -0.77 22.92 -21.35
C PHE A 9 -0.27 23.65 -20.09
N VAL A 10 0.28 22.93 -19.11
CA VAL A 10 1.06 23.57 -18.03
C VAL A 10 2.44 22.92 -17.96
N THR A 11 3.08 22.89 -19.12
CA THR A 11 4.53 23.00 -19.19
C THR A 11 4.86 24.42 -18.76
N CYS A 12 5.53 24.60 -17.63
CA CYS A 12 6.42 25.75 -17.41
C CYS A 12 7.48 25.37 -16.39
N LEU A 13 8.70 25.25 -16.91
CA LEU A 13 9.97 25.21 -16.19
C LEU A 13 9.98 26.19 -15.01
N ALA A 14 10.51 25.74 -13.86
CA ALA A 14 11.65 26.40 -13.20
C ALA A 14 11.90 25.76 -11.82
N GLY A 15 13.16 25.45 -11.56
CA GLY A 15 13.71 25.55 -10.21
C GLY A 15 13.77 24.27 -9.40
N LEU A 16 14.95 23.64 -9.46
CA LEU A 16 15.75 23.29 -8.29
C LEU A 16 14.99 22.69 -7.10
N SER A 17 15.03 21.37 -6.92
CA SER A 17 15.11 20.73 -5.59
C SER A 17 15.37 19.23 -5.69
N LEU A 18 16.60 18.88 -5.37
CA LEU A 18 16.97 17.74 -4.53
C LEU A 18 16.62 16.33 -5.02
N ALA A 19 17.63 15.70 -5.63
CA ALA A 19 17.79 14.25 -5.62
C ALA A 19 17.80 13.74 -4.17
N LEU A 20 16.68 13.22 -3.68
CA LEU A 20 16.65 12.27 -2.57
C LEU A 20 15.74 11.12 -2.95
N GLY A 21 16.36 9.95 -2.96
CA GLY A 21 15.84 8.75 -3.55
C GLY A 21 14.58 8.26 -2.86
N VAL A 22 13.69 7.73 -3.68
CA VAL A 22 12.71 6.74 -3.26
C VAL A 22 12.59 5.76 -4.41
N THR A 23 13.47 4.76 -4.43
CA THR A 23 13.15 3.49 -5.09
C THR A 23 12.13 2.79 -4.19
N LEU A 24 10.86 3.20 -4.25
CA LEU A 24 9.75 2.35 -3.83
C LEU A 24 9.71 1.21 -4.85
N VAL A 25 10.56 0.21 -4.63
CA VAL A 25 10.45 -1.08 -5.31
C VAL A 25 9.03 -1.57 -5.12
N ALA A 26 8.37 -1.80 -6.25
CA ALA A 26 6.99 -2.20 -6.41
C ALA A 26 6.72 -3.60 -5.80
N ARG A 27 6.79 -3.70 -4.48
CA ARG A 27 6.29 -4.84 -3.68
C ARG A 27 4.86 -4.58 -3.20
N ALA A 28 4.13 -3.68 -3.86
CA ALA A 28 2.81 -3.25 -3.44
C ALA A 28 1.79 -4.39 -3.43
N ASP A 29 1.95 -5.43 -4.25
CA ASP A 29 0.96 -6.49 -4.42
C ASP A 29 0.60 -7.17 -3.10
N GLU A 30 1.60 -7.73 -2.40
CA GLU A 30 1.41 -8.47 -1.15
C GLU A 30 0.88 -7.56 -0.02
N TYR A 31 1.34 -6.31 0.07
CA TYR A 31 0.84 -5.35 1.06
C TYR A 31 -0.58 -4.87 0.72
N SER A 32 -0.88 -4.71 -0.58
CA SER A 32 -2.18 -4.27 -1.07
C SER A 32 -3.22 -5.33 -0.81
N ASP A 33 -2.88 -6.60 -1.00
CA ASP A 33 -3.77 -7.73 -0.68
C ASP A 33 -4.12 -7.78 0.80
N VAL A 34 -3.12 -7.69 1.70
CA VAL A 34 -3.40 -7.61 3.15
C VAL A 34 -4.27 -6.40 3.47
N SER A 35 -3.97 -5.22 2.91
CA SER A 35 -4.76 -4.01 3.15
C SER A 35 -6.20 -4.11 2.62
N ARG A 36 -6.40 -4.81 1.49
CA ARG A 36 -7.70 -5.07 0.91
C ARG A 36 -8.49 -6.04 1.78
N LEU A 37 -7.87 -7.14 2.20
CA LEU A 37 -8.49 -8.12 3.10
C LEU A 37 -8.97 -7.45 4.38
N VAL A 38 -8.12 -6.59 4.99
CA VAL A 38 -8.50 -5.76 6.15
C VAL A 38 -9.74 -4.92 5.87
N ARG A 39 -9.76 -4.17 4.76
CA ARG A 39 -10.90 -3.31 4.39
C ARG A 39 -12.18 -4.10 4.12
N THR A 40 -12.06 -5.35 3.67
CA THR A 40 -13.20 -6.24 3.42
C THR A 40 -13.63 -7.04 4.65
N GLY A 41 -13.00 -6.83 5.81
CA GLY A 41 -13.30 -7.57 7.04
C GLY A 41 -12.77 -9.01 7.07
N GLN A 42 -11.99 -9.43 6.08
CA GLN A 42 -11.37 -10.76 5.98
C GLN A 42 -10.10 -10.83 6.83
N LEU A 43 -10.24 -10.55 8.13
CA LEU A 43 -9.12 -10.30 9.04
C LEU A 43 -8.29 -11.56 9.35
N ALA A 44 -8.91 -12.74 9.36
CA ALA A 44 -8.20 -14.00 9.56
C ALA A 44 -7.26 -14.34 8.39
N GLU A 45 -7.73 -14.10 7.16
CA GLU A 45 -6.95 -14.29 5.94
C GLU A 45 -5.84 -13.24 5.82
N ALA A 46 -6.15 -11.98 6.16
CA ALA A 46 -5.16 -10.91 6.22
C ALA A 46 -4.02 -11.23 7.19
N LEU A 47 -4.35 -11.77 8.37
CA LEU A 47 -3.36 -12.16 9.38
C LEU A 47 -2.47 -13.31 8.88
N THR A 48 -3.07 -14.33 8.28
CA THR A 48 -2.37 -15.48 7.72
C THR A 48 -1.37 -15.06 6.63
N LEU A 49 -1.80 -14.17 5.72
CA LEU A 49 -0.95 -13.67 4.65
C LEU A 49 0.20 -12.81 5.19
N ALA A 50 -0.07 -11.95 6.17
CA ALA A 50 0.95 -11.14 6.82
C ALA A 50 1.99 -12.02 7.56
N ASP A 51 1.56 -13.06 8.26
CA ASP A 51 2.44 -14.01 8.95
C ASP A 51 3.31 -14.80 7.98
N LYS A 52 2.73 -15.29 6.87
CA LYS A 52 3.48 -15.95 5.80
C LYS A 52 4.56 -15.05 5.22
N PHE A 53 4.24 -13.78 4.98
CA PHE A 53 5.21 -12.80 4.47
C PHE A 53 6.33 -12.55 5.50
N LEU A 54 5.97 -12.31 6.75
CA LEU A 54 6.92 -12.07 7.83
C LEU A 54 7.79 -13.29 8.15
N ALA A 55 7.34 -14.51 7.88
CA ALA A 55 8.18 -15.71 8.00
C ALA A 55 9.40 -15.64 7.06
N THR A 56 9.23 -15.05 5.86
CA THR A 56 10.33 -14.85 4.89
C THR A 56 11.12 -13.57 5.15
N LYS A 57 10.45 -12.52 5.62
CA LYS A 57 11.04 -11.20 5.89
C LYS A 57 10.62 -10.72 7.28
N PRO A 58 11.21 -11.30 8.33
CA PRO A 58 10.76 -10.99 9.69
C PRO A 58 10.92 -9.52 10.01
N LYS A 59 11.93 -8.84 9.46
CA LYS A 59 12.23 -7.43 9.73
C LYS A 59 11.45 -6.42 8.89
N ASP A 60 10.50 -6.84 8.07
CA ASP A 60 9.73 -5.94 7.20
C ASP A 60 8.85 -4.98 8.02
N ALA A 61 9.15 -3.68 7.95
CA ALA A 61 8.45 -2.67 8.74
C ALA A 61 7.00 -2.48 8.27
N GLN A 62 6.75 -2.52 6.95
CA GLN A 62 5.44 -2.27 6.36
C GLN A 62 4.46 -3.41 6.70
N MET A 63 4.88 -4.66 6.56
CA MET A 63 4.03 -5.81 6.86
C MET A 63 3.78 -5.96 8.36
N ARG A 64 4.74 -5.60 9.23
CA ARG A 64 4.50 -5.56 10.67
C ARG A 64 3.47 -4.51 11.06
N PHE A 65 3.55 -3.33 10.44
CA PHE A 65 2.54 -2.30 10.65
C PHE A 65 1.16 -2.82 10.21
N LEU A 66 1.05 -3.40 9.02
CA LEU A 66 -0.20 -3.98 8.53
C LEU A 66 -0.72 -5.10 9.44
N LYS A 67 0.14 -6.01 9.93
CA LYS A 67 -0.25 -7.04 10.91
C LYS A 67 -0.81 -6.39 12.19
N GLY A 68 -0.19 -5.31 12.67
CA GLY A 68 -0.69 -4.52 13.78
C GLY A 68 -2.10 -3.97 13.51
N VAL A 69 -2.32 -3.38 12.32
CA VAL A 69 -3.65 -2.91 11.90
C VAL A 69 -4.66 -4.05 11.85
N VAL A 70 -4.31 -5.20 11.28
CA VAL A 70 -5.17 -6.39 11.25
C VAL A 70 -5.60 -6.78 12.67
N LEU A 71 -4.65 -6.85 13.61
CA LEU A 71 -4.91 -7.19 15.01
C LEU A 71 -5.82 -6.16 15.69
N THR A 72 -5.64 -4.87 15.41
CA THR A 72 -6.53 -3.84 15.96
C THR A 72 -7.95 -3.94 15.41
N GLU A 73 -8.11 -4.24 14.13
CA GLU A 73 -9.44 -4.42 13.53
C GLU A 73 -10.14 -5.69 14.04
N GLN A 74 -9.40 -6.75 14.41
CA GLN A 74 -10.00 -8.00 14.93
C GLN A 74 -10.72 -7.80 16.27
N HIS A 75 -10.26 -6.81 17.04
CA HIS A 75 -10.85 -6.47 18.34
C HIS A 75 -11.88 -5.35 18.28
N LYS A 76 -12.15 -4.78 17.10
CA LYS A 76 -13.27 -3.84 16.97
C LYS A 76 -14.58 -4.62 17.03
N PRO A 77 -15.52 -4.25 17.90
CA PRO A 77 -16.87 -4.79 17.82
C PRO A 77 -17.45 -4.42 16.45
N ALA A 78 -18.03 -5.39 15.76
CA ALA A 78 -18.85 -5.12 14.58
C ALA A 78 -20.09 -4.36 15.08
N GLU A 79 -20.05 -3.03 14.97
CA GLU A 79 -21.18 -2.15 15.26
C GLU A 79 -22.29 -2.29 14.21
#